data_AF-A0A4V2XZR3-F1
#
_entry.id   AF-A0A4V2XZR3-F1
#
_cell.length_a   1.000
_cell.length_b   1.000
_cell.length_c   1.000
_cell.angle_alpha   90.00
_cell.angle_beta   90.00
_cell.angle_gamma   90.00
#
_symmetry.space_group_name_H-M   'P 1'
#
loop_
_entity.id
_entity.type
_entity.pdbx_description
1 polymer ?
#
loop_
_entity_poly.entity_id
_entity_poly.type
_entity_poly.pdbx_seq_one_letter_code
_entity_poly.pdbx_strand_id
1 'polypeptide(L)'
;MVRTEPNAADRRLIQLTAARGLELSPYQLERWRTAGLIPRPGPDTLVQVGSAKVYPSETAALVAGLLVCAPLCRTNEDLALLAFFNEIPVPSGPVRVALLKNYFPQYSKIRKRENEALQRIPAEHREQDRPWYDWAEAAAAVDMENKAAVRQM
;
A
#
# COMPACT_ATOMS: atom_id res chain seq x y z
N MET A 1 -15.05 -11.68 5.67
CA MET A 1 -14.28 -12.81 6.25
C MET A 1 -12.90 -12.31 6.62
N VAL A 2 -12.56 -12.33 7.92
CA VAL A 2 -11.18 -12.13 8.37
C VAL A 2 -10.40 -13.37 7.91
N ARG A 3 -9.44 -13.21 7.00
CA ARG A 3 -8.72 -14.34 6.37
C ARG A 3 -7.68 -14.98 7.30
N THR A 4 -7.42 -14.42 8.47
CA THR A 4 -6.37 -14.90 9.38
C THR A 4 -6.72 -14.52 10.82
N GLU A 5 -6.72 -15.49 11.74
CA GLU A 5 -6.90 -15.19 13.16
C GLU A 5 -5.78 -14.27 13.68
N PRO A 6 -6.06 -13.35 14.62
CA PRO A 6 -5.03 -12.53 15.25
C PRO A 6 -3.97 -13.41 15.90
N ASN A 7 -2.74 -13.28 15.44
CA ASN A 7 -1.60 -13.93 16.08
C ASN A 7 -1.29 -13.28 17.45
N ALA A 8 -0.34 -13.82 18.20
CA ALA A 8 0.02 -13.30 19.52
C ALA A 8 0.48 -11.83 19.50
N ALA A 9 1.24 -11.42 18.46
CA ALA A 9 1.69 -10.05 18.30
C ALA A 9 0.51 -9.09 18.02
N ASP A 10 -0.46 -9.52 17.22
CA ASP A 10 -1.67 -8.78 16.90
C ASP A 10 -2.54 -8.59 18.14
N ARG A 11 -2.74 -9.65 18.93
CA ARG A 11 -3.48 -9.56 20.20
C ARG A 11 -2.83 -8.57 21.15
N ARG A 12 -1.49 -8.59 21.26
CA ARG A 12 -0.75 -7.63 22.10
C ARG A 12 -0.91 -6.20 21.58
N LEU A 13 -0.86 -5.99 20.27
CA LEU A 13 -1.06 -4.66 19.66
C LEU A 13 -2.49 -4.14 19.91
N ILE A 14 -3.50 -5.01 19.81
CA ILE A 14 -4.90 -4.68 20.14
C ILE A 14 -5.02 -4.31 21.62
N GLN A 15 -4.39 -5.07 22.52
CA GLN A 15 -4.40 -4.76 23.96
C GLN A 15 -3.71 -3.42 24.27
N LEU A 16 -2.58 -3.13 23.62
CA LEU A 16 -1.83 -1.88 23.82
C LEU A 16 -2.61 -0.65 23.34
N THR A 17 -3.36 -0.78 22.25
CA THR A 17 -4.21 0.30 21.73
C THR A 17 -5.47 0.48 22.58
N ALA A 18 -6.10 -0.62 23.00
CA ALA A 18 -7.23 -0.61 23.91
C ALA A 18 -6.88 0.04 25.27
N ALA A 19 -5.69 -0.22 25.80
CA ALA A 19 -5.18 0.43 27.02
C ALA A 19 -5.06 1.96 26.90
N ARG A 20 -5.05 2.50 25.67
CA ARG A 20 -5.05 3.94 25.35
C ARG A 20 -6.44 4.45 24.97
N GLY A 21 -7.49 3.66 25.15
CA GLY A 21 -8.86 4.00 24.77
C GLY A 21 -9.12 3.96 23.25
N LEU A 22 -8.23 3.34 22.47
CA LEU A 22 -8.38 3.23 21.02
C LEU A 22 -8.81 1.80 20.66
N GLU A 23 -10.01 1.64 20.12
CA GLU A 23 -10.53 0.34 19.71
C GLU A 23 -9.97 -0.09 18.35
N LEU A 24 -9.28 -1.23 18.34
CA LEU A 24 -8.70 -1.81 17.13
C LEU A 24 -9.25 -3.21 16.88
N SER A 25 -9.98 -3.38 15.78
CA SER A 25 -10.48 -4.69 15.38
C SER A 25 -9.45 -5.48 14.56
N PRO A 26 -9.45 -6.83 14.65
CA PRO A 26 -8.68 -7.69 13.75
C PRO A 26 -8.92 -7.43 12.26
N TYR A 27 -10.17 -7.13 11.89
CA TYR A 27 -10.53 -6.85 10.51
C TYR A 27 -9.86 -5.56 10.00
N GLN A 28 -9.82 -4.53 10.84
CA GLN A 28 -9.17 -3.26 10.52
C GLN A 28 -7.66 -3.42 10.36
N LEU A 29 -7.02 -4.23 11.21
CA LEU A 29 -5.60 -4.60 11.04
C LEU A 29 -5.34 -5.23 9.67
N GLU A 30 -6.11 -6.24 9.28
CA GLU A 30 -5.89 -6.90 7.98
C GLU A 30 -6.17 -5.97 6.80
N ARG A 31 -7.18 -5.10 6.93
CA ARG A 31 -7.47 -4.07 5.91
C ARG A 31 -6.30 -3.10 5.76
N TRP A 32 -5.68 -2.66 6.85
CA TRP A 32 -4.52 -1.77 6.80
C TRP A 32 -3.26 -2.45 6.28
N ARG A 33 -3.04 -3.74 6.61
CA ARG A 33 -1.95 -4.54 6.03
C ARG A 33 -2.10 -4.71 4.53
N THR A 34 -3.31 -4.99 4.08
CA THR A 34 -3.61 -5.16 2.65
C THR A 34 -3.39 -3.86 1.89
N ALA A 35 -3.65 -2.71 2.52
CA ALA A 35 -3.35 -1.39 1.97
C ALA A 35 -1.87 -0.99 2.11
N GLY A 36 -1.03 -1.79 2.76
CA GLY A 36 0.38 -1.50 3.02
C GLY A 36 0.63 -0.40 4.05
N LEU A 37 -0.40 0.00 4.82
CA LEU A 37 -0.29 1.05 5.85
C LEU A 37 0.48 0.59 7.08
N ILE A 38 0.43 -0.70 7.37
CA ILE A 38 1.14 -1.33 8.49
C ILE A 38 1.83 -2.61 7.99
N PRO A 39 2.97 -2.99 8.61
CA PRO A 39 3.68 -4.20 8.22
C PRO A 39 2.85 -5.47 8.48
N ARG A 40 3.06 -6.49 7.65
CA ARG A 40 2.60 -7.85 7.95
C ARG A 40 3.51 -8.47 9.03
N PRO A 41 2.98 -9.30 9.93
CA PRO A 41 3.80 -10.00 10.91
C PRO A 41 4.75 -10.97 10.20
N GLY A 42 6.05 -10.86 10.47
CA GLY A 42 7.09 -11.66 9.85
C GLY A 42 8.42 -11.53 10.60
N PRO A 43 9.46 -12.23 10.15
CA PRO A 43 10.79 -12.21 10.80
C PRO A 43 11.39 -10.80 10.89
N ASP A 44 11.18 -9.98 9.85
CA ASP A 44 11.80 -8.65 9.74
C ASP A 44 10.97 -7.54 10.39
N THR A 45 9.74 -7.85 10.82
CA THR A 45 8.77 -6.86 11.34
C THR A 45 8.41 -7.08 12.80
N LEU A 46 8.84 -8.20 13.37
CA LEU A 46 8.63 -8.56 14.77
C LEU A 46 9.97 -8.62 15.49
N VAL A 47 10.00 -8.09 16.70
CA VAL A 47 11.15 -8.14 17.61
C VAL A 47 10.90 -9.16 18.71
N GLN A 48 11.96 -9.83 19.15
CA GLN A 48 11.90 -10.75 20.28
C GLN A 48 12.02 -9.97 21.59
N VAL A 49 11.03 -10.08 22.47
CA VAL A 49 11.04 -9.48 23.81
C VAL A 49 10.73 -10.59 24.81
N GLY A 50 11.78 -11.03 25.53
CA GLY A 50 11.71 -12.23 26.37
C GLY A 50 11.41 -13.47 25.52
N SER A 51 10.35 -14.21 25.86
CA SER A 51 9.88 -15.37 25.09
C SER A 51 8.88 -15.02 23.98
N ALA A 52 8.46 -13.77 23.84
CA ALA A 52 7.40 -13.36 22.91
C ALA A 52 7.94 -12.58 21.69
N LYS A 53 7.33 -12.81 20.53
CA LYS A 53 7.49 -11.98 19.33
C LYS A 53 6.43 -10.89 19.30
N VAL A 54 6.85 -9.65 19.15
CA VAL A 54 5.98 -8.47 19.23
C VAL A 54 6.32 -7.45 18.16
N TYR A 55 5.38 -6.58 17.82
CA TYR A 55 5.70 -5.42 16.99
C TYR A 55 6.62 -4.45 17.76
N PRO A 56 7.53 -3.78 17.06
CA PRO A 56 8.36 -2.74 17.65
C PRO A 56 7.49 -1.51 18.02
N SER A 57 7.99 -0.68 18.93
CA SER A 57 7.27 0.49 19.49
C SER A 57 6.76 1.44 18.42
N GLU A 58 7.52 1.60 17.35
CA GLU A 58 7.25 2.48 16.23
C GLU A 58 5.98 2.03 15.49
N THR A 59 5.78 0.72 15.37
CA THR A 59 4.55 0.18 14.76
C THR A 59 3.34 0.41 15.65
N ALA A 60 3.49 0.30 16.96
CA ALA A 60 2.39 0.61 17.89
C ALA A 60 2.02 2.10 17.85
N ALA A 61 3.01 2.99 17.75
CA ALA A 61 2.79 4.43 17.57
C ALA A 61 2.10 4.75 16.24
N LEU A 62 2.56 4.15 15.13
CA LEU A 62 1.92 4.25 13.82
C LEU A 62 0.45 3.82 13.88
N VAL A 63 0.15 2.65 14.45
CA VAL A 63 -1.21 2.12 14.56
C VAL A 63 -2.09 3.04 15.42
N ALA A 64 -1.57 3.58 16.52
CA ALA A 64 -2.29 4.55 17.33
C ALA A 64 -2.60 5.84 16.55
N GLY A 65 -1.63 6.37 15.79
CA GLY A 65 -1.85 7.53 14.93
C GLY A 65 -2.90 7.28 13.85
N LEU A 66 -2.85 6.12 13.20
CA LEU A 66 -3.88 5.70 12.23
C LEU A 66 -5.26 5.60 12.87
N LEU A 67 -5.36 5.10 14.11
CA LEU A 67 -6.63 5.03 14.84
C LEU A 67 -7.23 6.40 15.14
N VAL A 68 -6.40 7.41 15.43
CA VAL A 68 -6.86 8.79 15.62
C VAL A 68 -7.39 9.38 14.32
N CYS A 69 -6.77 9.08 13.18
CA CYS A 69 -7.17 9.62 11.87
C CYS A 69 -8.35 8.87 11.24
N ALA A 70 -8.51 7.58 11.52
CA ALA A 70 -9.46 6.69 10.84
C ALA A 70 -10.93 7.17 10.85
N PRO A 71 -11.48 7.72 11.96
CA PRO A 71 -12.88 8.19 11.98
C PRO A 71 -13.17 9.32 10.99
N LEU A 72 -12.15 10.08 10.57
CA LEU A 72 -12.27 11.20 9.64
C LEU A 72 -12.13 10.78 8.18
N CYS A 73 -11.80 9.51 7.91
CA CYS A 73 -11.42 9.02 6.60
C CYS A 73 -12.46 8.06 6.03
N ARG A 74 -12.76 8.18 4.73
CA ARG A 74 -13.67 7.25 4.05
C ARG A 74 -12.90 6.06 3.46
N THR A 75 -11.71 6.33 2.93
CA THR A 75 -10.86 5.34 2.27
C THR A 75 -9.53 5.15 2.98
N ASN A 76 -8.80 4.08 2.62
CA ASN A 76 -7.44 3.87 3.14
C ASN A 76 -6.45 4.87 2.53
N GLU A 77 -6.71 5.35 1.32
CA GLU A 77 -5.97 6.42 0.67
C GLU A 77 -6.12 7.74 1.44
N ASP A 78 -7.35 8.12 1.83
CA ASP A 78 -7.59 9.30 2.67
C ASP A 78 -6.85 9.16 4.00
N LEU A 79 -6.91 7.98 4.61
CA LEU A 79 -6.21 7.69 5.86
C LEU A 79 -4.68 7.83 5.70
N ALA A 80 -4.11 7.33 4.60
CA ALA A 80 -2.68 7.48 4.32
C ALA A 80 -2.28 8.96 4.24
N LEU A 81 -3.08 9.76 3.53
CA LEU A 81 -2.82 11.18 3.32
C LEU A 81 -3.01 11.97 4.62
N LEU A 82 -4.12 11.78 5.33
CA LEU A 82 -4.39 12.49 6.57
C LEU A 82 -3.35 12.14 7.64
N ALA A 83 -2.97 10.86 7.76
CA ALA A 83 -1.95 10.45 8.69
C ALA A 83 -0.58 11.06 8.33
N PHE A 84 -0.23 11.09 7.04
CA PHE A 84 0.97 11.76 6.55
C PHE A 84 0.98 13.27 6.89
N PHE A 85 -0.13 13.97 6.69
CA PHE A 85 -0.25 15.39 7.04
C PHE A 85 -0.20 15.66 8.56
N ASN A 86 -0.57 14.69 9.38
CA ASN A 86 -0.44 14.74 10.84
C ASN A 86 0.91 14.20 11.35
N GLU A 87 1.93 14.14 10.49
CA GLU A 87 3.30 13.70 10.83
C GLU A 87 3.39 12.29 11.43
N ILE A 88 2.39 11.44 11.18
CA ILE A 88 2.45 10.03 11.56
C ILE A 88 3.41 9.32 10.58
N PRO A 89 4.33 8.46 11.06
CA PRO A 89 5.35 7.82 10.24
C PRO A 89 4.77 6.68 9.39
N VAL A 90 3.90 7.04 8.44
CA VAL A 90 3.29 6.10 7.49
C VAL A 90 4.28 5.68 6.41
N PRO A 91 4.20 4.44 5.91
CA PRO A 91 5.04 4.02 4.79
C PRO A 91 4.83 4.90 3.54
N SER A 92 5.90 5.26 2.84
CA SER A 92 5.82 6.14 1.68
C SER A 92 5.07 5.53 0.48
N GLY A 93 5.02 4.21 0.38
CA GLY A 93 4.34 3.48 -0.71
C GLY A 93 2.85 3.83 -0.79
N PRO A 94 2.05 3.57 0.26
CA PRO A 94 0.64 3.97 0.34
C PRO A 94 0.39 5.45 0.06
N VAL A 95 1.24 6.34 0.60
CA VAL A 95 1.11 7.80 0.38
C VAL A 95 1.29 8.15 -1.10
N ARG A 96 2.33 7.61 -1.76
CA ARG A 96 2.56 7.81 -3.19
C ARG A 96 1.39 7.29 -4.02
N VAL A 97 0.86 6.11 -3.69
CA VAL A 97 -0.31 5.56 -4.38
C VAL A 97 -1.54 6.45 -4.21
N ALA A 98 -1.79 6.96 -3.00
CA ALA A 98 -2.91 7.87 -2.73
C ALA A 98 -2.76 9.18 -3.50
N LEU A 99 -1.56 9.79 -3.50
CA LEU A 99 -1.27 11.01 -4.27
C LEU A 99 -1.47 10.80 -5.78
N LEU A 100 -0.95 9.69 -6.33
CA LEU A 100 -1.09 9.36 -7.74
C LEU A 100 -2.56 9.21 -8.15
N LYS A 101 -3.38 8.55 -7.34
CA LYS A 101 -4.81 8.36 -7.62
C LYS A 101 -5.59 9.67 -7.56
N ASN A 102 -5.33 10.50 -6.55
CA ASN A 102 -6.13 11.69 -6.28
C ASN A 102 -5.72 12.91 -7.11
N TYR A 103 -4.42 13.10 -7.36
CA TYR A 103 -3.91 14.31 -8.01
C TYR A 103 -3.35 14.08 -9.41
N PHE A 104 -2.94 12.84 -9.74
CA PHE A 104 -2.37 12.51 -11.05
C PHE A 104 -3.12 11.37 -11.76
N PRO A 105 -4.46 11.45 -11.90
CA PRO A 105 -5.27 10.35 -12.41
C PRO A 105 -4.91 9.97 -13.85
N GLN A 106 -4.50 10.94 -14.68
CA GLN A 106 -4.06 10.68 -16.04
C GLN A 106 -2.75 9.88 -16.07
N TYR A 107 -1.76 10.29 -15.27
CA TYR A 107 -0.50 9.56 -15.14
C TYR A 107 -0.73 8.14 -14.60
N SER A 108 -1.60 7.98 -13.61
CA SER A 108 -1.96 6.66 -13.09
C SER A 108 -2.61 5.75 -14.14
N LYS A 109 -3.46 6.31 -15.03
CA LYS A 109 -4.10 5.56 -16.13
C LYS A 109 -3.06 5.12 -17.17
N ILE A 110 -2.17 6.02 -17.58
CA ILE A 110 -1.11 5.73 -18.54
C ILE A 110 -0.20 4.62 -18.00
N ARG A 111 0.31 4.78 -16.77
CA ARG A 111 1.18 3.78 -16.14
C ARG A 111 0.52 2.41 -15.98
N LYS A 112 -0.79 2.38 -15.71
CA LYS A 112 -1.55 1.13 -15.65
C LYS A 112 -1.61 0.44 -17.02
N ARG A 113 -1.88 1.19 -18.09
CA ARG A 113 -1.87 0.67 -19.46
C ARG A 113 -0.49 0.16 -19.87
N GLU A 114 0.57 0.90 -19.56
CA GLU A 114 1.95 0.48 -19.80
C GLU A 114 2.26 -0.83 -19.08
N ASN A 115 1.88 -0.95 -17.80
CA ASN A 115 2.10 -2.17 -17.04
C ASN A 115 1.27 -3.37 -17.56
N GLU A 116 0.04 -3.12 -18.02
CA GLU A 116 -0.77 -4.14 -18.70
C GLU A 116 -0.15 -4.57 -20.03
N ALA A 117 0.40 -3.63 -20.81
CA ALA A 117 1.13 -3.94 -22.04
C ALA A 117 2.39 -4.77 -21.76
N LEU A 118 3.18 -4.40 -20.75
CA LEU A 118 4.31 -5.20 -20.26
C LEU A 118 3.89 -6.60 -19.83
N GLN A 119 2.70 -6.75 -19.24
CA GLN A 119 2.12 -8.05 -18.85
C GLN A 119 1.69 -8.93 -20.01
N ARG A 120 1.47 -8.37 -21.19
CA ARG A 120 1.19 -9.14 -22.40
C ARG A 120 2.46 -9.68 -23.06
N ILE A 121 3.62 -9.10 -22.78
CA ILE A 121 4.91 -9.61 -23.26
C ILE A 121 5.15 -10.98 -22.59
N PRO A 122 5.29 -12.08 -23.36
CA PRO A 122 5.60 -13.40 -22.80
C PRO A 122 6.84 -13.34 -21.93
N ALA A 123 6.83 -14.06 -20.79
CA ALA A 123 7.93 -14.04 -19.83
C ALA A 123 9.28 -14.46 -20.44
N GLU A 124 9.24 -15.23 -21.53
CA GLU A 124 10.40 -15.71 -22.29
C GLU A 124 11.12 -14.59 -23.06
N HIS A 125 10.41 -13.49 -23.36
CA HIS A 125 10.93 -12.32 -24.08
C HIS A 125 11.21 -11.13 -23.18
N ARG A 126 10.67 -11.13 -21.94
CA ARG A 126 11.09 -10.16 -20.92
C ARG A 126 12.57 -10.34 -20.61
N GLU A 127 13.30 -9.24 -20.61
CA GLU A 127 14.75 -9.20 -20.29
C GLU A 127 15.71 -9.74 -21.36
N GLN A 128 15.24 -10.24 -22.52
CA GLN A 128 16.14 -10.60 -23.63
C GLN A 128 16.88 -9.37 -24.18
N ASP A 129 16.18 -8.25 -24.28
CA ASP A 129 16.73 -6.93 -24.56
C ASP A 129 16.48 -6.03 -23.35
N ARG A 130 17.45 -5.95 -22.43
CA ARG A 130 17.59 -5.01 -21.29
C ARG A 130 16.29 -4.36 -20.76
N PRO A 131 15.98 -4.42 -19.45
CA PRO A 131 14.73 -3.90 -18.86
C PRO A 131 14.25 -2.50 -19.32
N TRP A 132 15.15 -1.61 -19.73
CA TRP A 132 14.80 -0.30 -20.30
C TRP A 132 14.09 -0.35 -21.67
N TYR A 133 14.37 -1.36 -22.50
CA TYR A 133 13.82 -1.52 -23.83
C TYR A 133 12.36 -2.01 -23.79
N ASP A 134 12.06 -3.00 -22.94
CA ASP A 134 10.69 -3.46 -22.68
C ASP A 134 9.76 -2.31 -22.23
N TRP A 135 10.27 -1.44 -21.35
CA TRP A 135 9.54 -0.25 -20.90
C TRP A 135 9.32 0.78 -22.01
N ALA A 136 10.31 0.97 -22.90
CA ALA A 136 10.22 1.90 -24.02
C ALA A 136 9.22 1.41 -25.08
N GLU A 137 9.19 0.11 -25.40
CA GLU A 137 8.23 -0.46 -26.34
C GLU A 137 6.80 -0.41 -25.80
N ALA A 138 6.60 -0.74 -24.52
CA ALA A 138 5.29 -0.64 -23.88
C ALA A 138 4.76 0.81 -23.88
N ALA A 139 5.63 1.80 -23.59
CA ALA A 139 5.27 3.21 -23.66
C ALA A 139 4.93 3.65 -25.10
N ALA A 140 5.72 3.22 -26.09
CA ALA A 140 5.49 3.55 -27.49
C ALA A 140 4.17 2.96 -28.04
N ALA A 141 3.82 1.73 -27.64
CA ALA A 141 2.56 1.10 -28.02
C ALA A 141 1.34 1.88 -27.52
N VAL A 142 1.36 2.31 -26.25
CA VAL A 142 0.30 3.14 -25.65
C VAL A 142 0.19 4.50 -26.35
N ASP A 143 1.33 5.10 -26.75
CA ASP A 143 1.36 6.39 -27.42
C ASP A 143 0.80 6.31 -28.86
N MET A 144 1.05 5.21 -29.58
CA MET A 144 0.47 4.95 -30.90
C MET A 144 -1.04 4.73 -30.86
N GLU A 145 -1.55 3.97 -29.88
CA GLU A 145 -3.00 3.78 -29.68
C GLU A 145 -3.71 5.12 -29.42
N ASN A 146 -3.12 5.98 -28.58
CA ASN A 146 -3.69 7.30 -28.30
C ASN A 146 -3.67 8.20 -29.56
N LYS A 147 -2.59 8.22 -30.33
CA LYS A 147 -2.51 9.00 -31.59
C LYS A 147 -3.48 8.49 -32.66
N ALA A 148 -3.72 7.19 -32.73
CA ALA A 148 -4.71 6.61 -33.63
C ALA A 148 -6.14 7.01 -33.23
N ALA A 149 -6.46 6.99 -31.93
CA ALA A 149 -7.76 7.42 -31.41
C ALA A 149 -8.03 8.92 -31.65
N VAL A 150 -7.02 9.79 -31.53
CA VAL A 150 -7.14 11.23 -31.81
C VAL A 150 -7.38 11.52 -33.31
N ARG A 151 -6.90 10.67 -34.22
CA ARG A 151 -7.12 10.82 -35.68
C ARG A 151 -8.49 10.35 -36.16
N GLN A 152 -9.25 9.63 -35.32
CA GLN A 152 -10.58 9.12 -35.65
C GLN A 152 -11.72 9.97 -35.08
N MET A 153 -11.40 11.06 -34.37
CA MET A 153 -12.30 12.16 -34.00
C MET A 153 -12.17 13.31 -35.01
#